data_AF-A0A139Q197-F1
#
_entry.id   AF-A0A139Q197-F1
#
_cell.length_a   1.000
_cell.length_b   1.000
_cell.length_c   1.000
_cell.angle_alpha   90.00
_cell.angle_beta   90.00
_cell.angle_gamma   90.00
#
_symmetry.space_group_name_H-M   'P 1'
#
loop_
_entity.id
_entity.type
_entity.pdbx_description
1 polymer ?
#
loop_
_entity_poly.entity_id
_entity_poly.type
_entity_poly.pdbx_seq_one_letter_code
_entity_poly.pdbx_strand_id
1 'polypeptide(L)' 'MARAILKPSQLILADEPTGSLDPENRDLVLKFLLEMNREGKTVIIVTHDAYVAQQCHRIIELGEGK' A
#
# COMPACT_ATOMS: atom_id res chain seq x y z
N MET A 1 -10.25 2.47 9.35
CA MET A 1 -9.73 1.32 10.13
C MET A 1 -9.22 0.27 9.15
N ALA A 2 -7.90 0.17 8.96
CA ALA A 2 -7.30 -0.83 8.07
C ALA A 2 -7.00 -2.12 8.86
N ARG A 3 -7.50 -3.26 8.40
CA ARG A 3 -7.35 -4.56 9.06
C ARG A 3 -6.31 -5.40 8.31
N ALA A 4 -5.04 -5.27 8.67
CA ALA A 4 -3.98 -6.15 8.18
C ALA A 4 -3.95 -7.46 9.00
N ILE A 5 -4.13 -8.60 8.34
CA ILE A 5 -4.05 -9.93 8.96
C ILE A 5 -2.58 -10.40 8.94
N LEU A 6 -1.94 -10.41 10.11
CA LEU A 6 -0.63 -11.03 10.33
C LEU A 6 -0.80 -12.55 10.49
N LYS A 7 -0.76 -13.27 9.37
CA LYS A 7 -0.36 -14.69 9.30
C LYS A 7 0.96 -14.77 8.51
N PRO A 8 1.68 -15.92 8.45
CA PRO A 8 2.72 -16.12 7.45
C PRO A 8 2.08 -16.10 6.06
N SER A 9 1.75 -14.90 5.60
CA SER A 9 0.99 -14.63 4.39
C SER A 9 1.95 -13.92 3.45
N GLN A 10 2.08 -14.48 2.26
CA GLN A 10 2.88 -13.89 1.19
C GLN A 10 2.16 -12.68 0.57
N LEU A 11 1.02 -12.25 1.10
CA LEU A 11 0.18 -11.19 0.55
C LEU A 11 -0.25 -10.21 1.65
N ILE A 12 0.04 -8.93 1.43
CA ILE A 12 -0.43 -7.80 2.22
C ILE A 12 -1.40 -7.00 1.37
N LEU A 13 -2.62 -6.80 1.87
CA LEU A 13 -3.62 -5.91 1.29
C LEU A 13 -3.72 -4.67 2.18
N ALA A 14 -3.44 -3.50 1.61
CA ALA A 14 -3.46 -2.22 2.30
C ALA A 14 -4.48 -1.30 1.61
N ASP A 15 -5.63 -1.12 2.26
CA ASP A 15 -6.71 -0.27 1.77
C ASP A 15 -6.60 1.13 2.40
N GLU A 16 -6.26 2.13 1.57
CA GLU A 16 -5.97 3.51 1.96
C GLU A 16 -5.07 3.64 3.20
N PRO A 17 -3.85 3.04 3.19
CA PRO A 17 -3.01 2.92 4.39
C PRO A 17 -2.50 4.26 4.94
N THR A 18 -2.63 5.34 4.17
CA THR A 18 -2.05 6.66 4.47
C THR A 18 -3.05 7.82 4.41
N GLY A 19 -4.34 7.56 4.16
CA GLY A 19 -5.35 8.59 3.87
C GLY A 19 -5.67 9.58 5.00
N SER A 20 -5.04 9.46 6.17
CA SER A 20 -5.20 10.40 7.30
C SER A 20 -3.88 10.76 7.98
N LEU A 21 -2.75 10.45 7.33
CA LEU A 21 -1.42 10.72 7.86
C LEU A 21 -0.88 12.03 7.27
N ASP A 22 -0.08 12.74 8.06
CA ASP A 22 0.78 13.79 7.53
C ASP A 22 1.84 13.19 6.57
N PRO A 23 2.51 14.02 5.74
CA PRO A 23 3.47 13.53 4.75
C PRO A 23 4.60 12.67 5.33
N GLU A 24 5.11 13.01 6.51
CA GLU A 24 6.21 12.28 7.15
C GLU A 24 5.77 10.86 7.56
N ASN A 25 4.60 10.78 8.19
CA ASN A 25 4.01 9.51 8.61
C ASN A 25 3.54 8.66 7.41
N ARG A 26 3.04 9.28 6.34
CA ARG A 26 2.74 8.60 5.07
C ARG A 26 3.98 7.93 4.50
N ASP A 27 5.08 8.68 4.39
CA ASP A 27 6.31 8.19 3.78
C ASP A 27 6.93 7.07 4.62
N LEU A 28 6.80 7.13 5.94
CA LEU A 28 7.21 6.05 6.86
C LEU A 28 6.41 4.76 6.63
N VAL A 29 5.08 4.85 6.55
CA VAL A 29 4.21 3.69 6.30
C VAL A 29 4.49 3.09 4.91
N LEU A 30 4.66 3.94 3.90
CA LEU A 30 4.95 3.50 2.54
C LEU A 30 6.31 2.80 2.47
N LYS A 31 7.34 3.35 3.13
CA LYS A 31 8.66 2.71 3.23
C LYS A 31 8.55 1.31 3.86
N PHE A 32 7.81 1.16 4.95
CA PHE A 32 7.61 -0.14 5.59
C PHE A 32 6.95 -1.15 4.64
N LEU A 33 5.88 -0.75 3.93
CA LEU A 33 5.22 -1.62 2.96
C LEU A 33 6.15 -2.04 1.81
N LEU A 34 6.99 -1.12 1.31
CA LEU A 34 7.97 -1.41 0.27
C LEU A 34 9.09 -2.33 0.77
N GLU A 35 9.54 -2.20 2.02
CA GLU A 35 10.50 -3.11 2.63
C GLU A 35 9.93 -4.52 2.74
N MET A 36 8.67 -4.66 3.18
CA MET A 36 7.98 -5.95 3.19
C MET A 36 7.90 -6.56 1.78
N ASN A 37 7.71 -5.74 0.75
CA ASN A 37 7.74 -6.22 -0.63
C ASN A 37 9.13 -6.72 -1.05
N ARG A 38 10.20 -5.99 -0.68
CA ARG A 38 11.58 -6.40 -0.92
C ARG A 38 11.97 -7.70 -0.21
N GLU A 39 11.36 -7.99 0.94
CA GLU A 39 11.50 -9.26 1.65
C GLU A 39 10.75 -10.44 1.00
N GLY A 40 10.12 -10.22 -0.16
CA GLY A 40 9.43 -11.28 -0.92
C GLY A 40 7.94 -11.38 -0.64
N LYS A 41 7.33 -10.43 0.08
CA LYS A 41 5.87 -10.36 0.22
C LYS A 41 5.25 -9.65 -0.99
N THR A 42 4.11 -10.11 -1.46
CA THR A 42 3.28 -9.37 -2.42
C THR A 42 2.52 -8.31 -1.64
N VAL A 43 2.56 -7.06 -2.09
CA VAL A 43 1.84 -5.95 -1.46
C VAL A 43 0.92 -5.31 -2.49
N ILE A 44 -0.37 -5.25 -2.18
CA ILE A 44 -1.38 -4.56 -2.97
C ILE A 44 -1.86 -3.37 -2.14
N ILE A 45 -1.68 -2.17 -2.69
CA ILE A 45 -2.12 -0.92 -2.09
C ILE A 45 -3.29 -0.41 -2.93
N VAL A 46 -4.42 -0.15 -2.26
CA VAL A 46 -5.54 0.60 -2.83
C VAL A 46 -5.40 2.03 -2.33
N THR A 47 -5.29 2.98 -3.26
CA THR A 47 -5.19 4.40 -2.90
C THR A 47 -5.69 5.30 -4.02
N HIS A 48 -6.24 6.46 -3.64
CA HIS A 48 -6.49 7.58 -4.53
C HIS A 48 -5.33 8.60 -4.58
N ASP A 49 -4.28 8.43 -3.77
CA ASP A 49 -3.11 9.31 -3.77
C ASP A 49 -2.13 8.91 -4.89
N ALA A 50 -2.03 9.76 -5.91
CA ALA A 50 -1.11 9.57 -7.03
C ALA A 50 0.37 9.49 -6.59
N TYR A 51 0.75 10.19 -5.51
CA TYR A 51 2.11 10.10 -4.96
C TYR A 51 2.40 8.68 -4.46
N VAL A 52 1.48 8.09 -3.71
CA VAL A 52 1.61 6.73 -3.18
C VAL A 52 1.63 5.71 -4.33
N ALA A 53 0.73 5.87 -5.31
CA ALA A 53 0.67 5.00 -6.48
C ALA A 53 2.00 4.98 -7.26
N GLN A 54 2.63 6.15 -7.46
CA GLN A 54 3.91 6.28 -8.18
C GLN A 54 5.09 5.57 -7.49
N GLN A 55 5.00 5.28 -6.19
CA GLN A 55 6.03 4.49 -5.49
C GLN A 55 5.88 2.98 -5.72
N CYS A 56 4.78 2.52 -6.32
CA CYS A 56 4.50 1.11 -6.54
C CYS A 56 5.15 0.61 -7.85
N HIS A 57 5.60 -0.65 -7.85
CA HIS A 57 6.20 -1.29 -9.04
C HIS A 57 5.23 -1.41 -10.22
N ARG A 58 3.93 -1.48 -9.93
CA ARG A 58 2.86 -1.58 -10.92
C ARG A 58 1.67 -0.79 -10.42
N ILE A 59 1.05 -0.03 -11.32
CA ILE A 59 -0.17 0.73 -11.08
C ILE A 59 -1.28 0.10 -11.93
N ILE A 60 -2.44 -0.11 -11.32
CA ILE A 60 -3.65 -0.55 -12.01
C ILE A 60 -4.70 0.52 -11.73
N GLU A 61 -5.08 1.26 -12.77
CA GLU A 61 -6.17 2.22 -12.69
C GLU A 61 -7.50 1.47 -12.85
N LEU A 62 -8.38 1.62 -11.88
CA LEU A 62 -9.74 1.08 -11.94
C LEU A 62 -10.66 2.22 -12.40
N GLY A 63 -11.20 2.10 -13.61
CA GLY A 63 -12.14 3.06 -14.18
C GLY A 63 -13.58 2.59 -13.97
N GLU A 64 -14.46 3.47 -13.48
CA GLU A 64 -15.92 3.22 -13.35
C GLU A 64 -16.31 1.85 -12.74
N GLY A 65 -15.54 1.34 -11.78
CA GLY A 65 -15.85 0.09 -11.10
C GLY A 65 -15.71 -1.19 -11.96
N LYS A 66 -14.86 -1.18 -13.00
CA LYS A 66 -14.49 -2.36 -13.79
C LYS A 66 -12.99 -2.55 -13.91
#